data_AF-A0A3Q3E5V2-F1
#
_entry.id   AF-A0A3Q3E5V2-F1
#
_cell.length_a   1.000
_cell.length_b   1.000
_cell.length_c   1.000
_cell.angle_alpha   90.00
_cell.angle_beta   90.00
_cell.angle_gamma   90.00
#
_symmetry.space_group_name_H-M   'P 1'
#
loop_
_entity.id
_entity.type
_entity.pdbx_description
1 polymer ?
#
loop_
_entity_poly.entity_id
_entity_poly.type
_entity_poly.pdbx_seq_one_letter_code
_entity_poly.pdbx_strand_id
1 'polypeptide(L)'
;SFLADAVLSCEFRTEKDQSPRIEWKRRKGRSYAGRAKIEGATMTIHSVSQKDSGEYRCEVTASEDHVNLGEATVTLNVLVPPHVPSCEVPNSVFVGGGLDLLCKDKLSVPPATYRWFKDNKALVANADTPYSIDTNKGTLQKFNSVSKTDAGMYRCESSNNVGAPKSCVAQQLKVIECKCFLSQLFGVYTSHSIHQTLRKIFSSSLFRSFEYDSAPCCSQTTKTTNNQKMFSSSCDKGALYTICWT
;
A
#
# COMPACT_ATOMS: atom_id res chain seq x y z
N SER A 1 21.04 6.45 -1.50
CA SER A 1 21.87 7.11 -0.48
C SER A 1 22.01 8.56 -0.89
N PHE A 2 21.51 9.48 -0.07
CA PHE A 2 21.73 10.92 -0.29
C PHE A 2 23.15 11.22 0.18
N LEU A 3 23.98 11.73 -0.72
CA LEU A 3 25.39 12.02 -0.48
C LEU A 3 25.62 13.53 -0.61
N ALA A 4 24.74 14.31 0.01
CA ALA A 4 24.97 15.73 0.17
C ALA A 4 25.82 15.97 1.42
N ASP A 5 26.50 17.09 1.44
CA ASP A 5 27.18 17.57 2.64
C ASP A 5 26.25 18.55 3.38
N ALA A 6 26.35 18.58 4.70
CA ALA A 6 25.68 19.59 5.52
C ALA A 6 26.72 20.55 6.09
N VAL A 7 26.45 21.85 5.98
CA VAL A 7 27.30 22.91 6.54
C VAL A 7 26.52 23.60 7.65
N LEU A 8 27.06 23.53 8.87
CA LEU A 8 26.54 24.24 10.04
C LEU A 8 27.50 25.38 10.37
N SER A 9 26.97 26.57 10.58
CA SER A 9 27.75 27.76 10.92
C SER A 9 27.27 28.35 12.24
N CYS A 10 28.22 28.80 13.06
CA CYS A 10 27.99 29.49 14.31
C CYS A 10 28.42 30.95 14.15
N GLU A 11 27.53 31.89 14.46
CA GLU A 11 27.87 33.31 14.45
C GLU A 11 28.12 33.78 15.88
N PHE A 12 29.22 34.51 16.09
CA PHE A 12 29.57 35.09 17.39
C PHE A 12 30.20 36.47 17.19
N ARG A 13 30.17 37.29 18.24
CA ARG A 13 30.81 38.61 18.27
C ARG A 13 31.57 38.74 19.59
N THR A 14 32.86 39.02 19.52
CA THR A 14 33.74 39.19 20.68
C THR A 14 34.54 40.48 20.52
N GLU A 15 34.39 41.42 21.47
CA GLU A 15 35.13 42.69 21.43
C GLU A 15 36.57 42.54 21.98
N LYS A 16 36.79 41.56 22.85
CA LYS A 16 38.04 41.39 23.62
C LYS A 16 38.97 40.29 23.11
N ASP A 17 38.45 39.34 22.33
CA ASP A 17 39.21 38.20 21.82
C ASP A 17 39.05 38.12 20.30
N GLN A 18 40.15 38.29 19.57
CA GLN A 18 40.17 38.27 18.10
C GLN A 18 40.22 36.84 17.53
N SER A 19 40.42 35.82 18.37
CA SER A 19 40.54 34.41 17.96
C SER A 19 40.03 33.45 19.03
N PRO A 20 38.74 33.53 19.43
CA PRO A 20 38.19 32.65 20.44
C PRO A 20 38.18 31.19 19.95
N ARG A 21 38.22 30.26 20.90
CA ARG A 21 38.17 28.82 20.62
C ARG A 21 36.73 28.38 20.43
N ILE A 22 36.47 27.62 19.36
CA ILE A 22 35.13 27.13 19.02
C ILE A 22 35.15 25.61 19.06
N GLU A 23 34.25 25.04 19.84
CA GLU A 23 34.07 23.61 19.95
C GLU A 23 32.65 23.21 19.54
N TRP A 24 32.55 22.25 18.62
CA TRP A 24 31.26 21.68 18.22
C TRP A 24 30.96 20.42 19.03
N LYS A 25 29.74 20.29 19.52
CA LYS A 25 29.25 19.11 20.23
C LYS A 25 27.89 18.70 19.71
N ARG A 26 27.64 17.39 19.63
CA ARG A 26 26.29 16.88 19.37
C ARG A 26 25.60 16.66 20.71
N ARG A 27 24.39 17.19 20.89
CA ARG A 27 23.72 17.16 22.21
C ARG A 27 23.29 15.74 22.62
N LYS A 28 22.87 14.91 21.66
CA LYS A 28 22.46 13.51 21.87
C LYS A 28 22.84 12.64 20.66
N GLY A 29 23.24 11.39 20.91
CA GLY A 29 23.50 10.39 19.86
C GLY A 29 24.99 10.09 19.63
N ARG A 30 25.28 9.30 18.59
CA ARG A 30 26.68 8.97 18.22
C ARG A 30 27.41 10.20 17.70
N SER A 31 28.69 10.29 18.03
CA SER A 31 29.60 11.31 17.50
C SER A 31 29.67 11.26 15.96
N TYR A 32 29.85 12.42 15.35
CA TYR A 32 30.07 12.60 13.90
C TYR A 32 31.55 12.37 13.51
N ALA A 33 32.36 11.85 14.44
CA ALA A 33 33.80 11.64 14.30
C ALA A 33 34.16 10.87 13.02
N GLY A 34 35.11 11.42 12.26
CA GLY A 34 35.65 10.83 11.02
C GLY A 34 34.98 11.32 9.72
N ARG A 35 33.77 11.89 9.78
CA ARG A 35 33.09 12.49 8.60
C ARG A 35 32.91 14.00 8.68
N ALA A 36 33.14 14.60 9.85
CA ALA A 36 33.04 16.04 10.02
C ALA A 36 34.41 16.71 9.90
N LYS A 37 34.42 17.86 9.22
CA LYS A 37 35.54 18.78 9.14
C LYS A 37 35.13 20.11 9.78
N ILE A 38 35.93 20.60 10.72
CA ILE A 38 35.67 21.87 11.42
C ILE A 38 36.71 22.89 10.96
N GLU A 39 36.24 24.03 10.46
CA GLU A 39 37.06 25.16 10.01
C GLU A 39 36.51 26.44 10.65
N GLY A 40 37.18 26.91 11.71
CA GLY A 40 36.73 28.03 12.52
C GLY A 40 35.33 27.80 13.08
N ALA A 41 34.40 28.68 12.74
CA ALA A 41 33.01 28.63 13.20
C ALA A 41 32.09 27.74 12.36
N THR A 42 32.64 27.03 11.38
CA THR A 42 31.87 26.21 10.44
C THR A 42 32.22 24.74 10.61
N MET A 43 31.20 23.89 10.68
CA MET A 43 31.33 22.44 10.66
C MET A 43 30.67 21.89 9.41
N THR A 44 31.44 21.16 8.61
CA THR A 44 30.94 20.43 7.44
C THR A 44 30.86 18.95 7.77
N ILE A 45 29.69 18.34 7.60
CA ILE A 45 29.48 16.89 7.77
C ILE A 45 29.33 16.28 6.38
N HIS A 46 30.26 15.42 5.99
CA HIS A 46 30.22 14.79 4.69
C HIS A 46 29.26 13.60 4.64
N SER A 47 28.61 13.42 3.48
CA SER A 47 27.73 12.29 3.19
C SER A 47 26.62 12.11 4.24
N VAL A 48 25.78 13.13 4.39
CA VAL A 48 24.74 13.13 5.44
C VAL A 48 23.63 12.13 5.17
N SER A 49 23.18 11.51 6.25
CA SER A 49 22.04 10.60 6.27
C SER A 49 20.99 11.09 7.26
N GLN A 50 19.78 10.51 7.23
CA GLN A 50 18.73 10.81 8.21
C GLN A 50 19.21 10.64 9.68
N LYS A 51 20.20 9.76 9.93
CA LYS A 51 20.77 9.53 11.26
C LYS A 51 21.61 10.70 11.77
N ASP A 52 22.02 11.61 10.89
CA ASP A 52 22.78 12.81 11.23
C ASP A 52 21.86 13.96 11.66
N SER A 53 20.54 13.85 11.45
CA SER A 53 19.58 14.80 12.00
C SER A 53 19.70 14.92 13.52
N GLY A 54 19.47 16.11 14.04
CA GLY A 54 19.49 16.38 15.47
C GLY A 54 20.08 17.73 15.81
N GLU A 55 20.31 17.92 17.10
CA GLU A 55 20.75 19.18 17.67
C GLU A 55 22.26 19.20 17.90
N TYR A 56 22.90 20.21 17.32
CA TYR A 56 24.33 20.49 17.38
C TYR A 56 24.54 21.80 18.14
N ARG A 57 25.57 21.83 18.98
CA ARG A 57 25.91 22.96 19.83
C ARG A 57 27.31 23.44 19.47
N CYS A 58 27.47 24.73 19.23
CA CYS A 58 28.78 25.38 19.23
C CYS A 58 28.98 26.05 20.59
N GLU A 59 30.12 25.80 21.21
CA GLU A 59 30.58 26.46 22.42
C GLU A 59 31.77 27.35 22.06
N VAL A 60 31.72 28.62 22.47
CA VAL A 60 32.77 29.60 22.24
C VAL A 60 33.44 29.90 23.57
N THR A 61 34.75 29.70 23.65
CA THR A 61 35.54 29.97 24.85
C THR A 61 36.67 30.94 24.53
N ALA A 62 37.05 31.74 25.52
CA ALA A 62 38.18 32.64 25.40
C ALA A 62 39.49 31.84 25.19
N SER A 63 40.35 32.38 24.34
CA SER A 63 41.58 31.73 23.90
C SER A 63 42.61 31.57 25.00
N GLU A 64 42.67 32.52 25.94
CA GLU A 64 43.65 32.59 27.03
C GLU A 64 43.23 31.81 28.29
N ASP A 65 42.02 32.08 28.82
CA ASP A 65 41.58 31.59 30.14
C ASP A 65 40.45 30.54 30.08
N HIS A 66 40.00 30.17 28.88
CA HIS A 66 38.94 29.18 28.63
C HIS A 66 37.60 29.52 29.26
N VAL A 67 37.37 30.79 29.60
CA VAL A 67 36.07 31.25 30.05
C VAL A 67 35.07 31.09 28.91
N ASN A 68 33.91 30.50 29.20
CA ASN A 68 32.83 30.37 28.24
C ASN A 68 32.28 31.76 27.87
N LEU A 69 32.37 32.11 26.60
CA LEU A 69 31.88 33.37 26.04
C LEU A 69 30.45 33.24 25.50
N GLY A 70 29.98 32.02 25.28
CA GLY A 70 28.62 31.75 24.83
C GLY A 70 28.47 30.38 24.17
N GLU A 71 27.22 29.95 24.03
CA GLU A 71 26.86 28.77 23.26
C GLU A 71 25.69 29.09 22.32
N ALA A 72 25.67 28.45 21.16
CA ALA A 72 24.52 28.48 20.26
C ALA A 72 24.20 27.07 19.75
N THR A 73 22.94 26.89 19.41
CA THR A 73 22.38 25.59 19.06
C THR A 73 21.79 25.64 17.65
N VAL A 74 22.14 24.66 16.84
CA VAL A 74 21.70 24.50 15.44
C VAL A 74 21.03 23.13 15.28
N THR A 75 19.83 23.11 14.72
CA THR A 75 19.09 21.87 14.43
C THR A 75 19.29 21.50 12.96
N LEU A 76 19.95 20.36 12.72
CA LEU A 76 20.05 19.77 11.39
C LEU A 76 18.85 18.85 11.13
N ASN A 77 18.06 19.16 10.11
CA ASN A 77 16.96 18.33 9.62
C ASN A 77 17.31 17.76 8.24
N VAL A 78 17.76 16.50 8.19
CA VAL A 78 18.02 15.81 6.93
C VAL A 78 16.71 15.27 6.38
N LEU A 79 16.30 15.82 5.24
CA LEU A 79 15.13 15.37 4.50
C LEU A 79 15.51 14.31 3.47
N VAL A 80 14.56 13.42 3.20
CA VAL A 80 14.72 12.23 2.38
C VAL A 80 13.60 12.23 1.34
N PRO A 81 13.89 12.37 0.04
CA PRO A 81 12.87 12.32 -1.00
C PRO A 81 12.18 10.95 -1.06
N PRO A 82 11.06 10.85 -1.79
CA PRO A 82 10.30 9.62 -1.88
C PRO A 82 11.13 8.50 -2.51
N HIS A 83 10.91 7.30 -2.00
CA HIS A 83 11.36 6.05 -2.56
C HIS A 83 10.22 5.39 -3.34
N VAL A 84 10.56 4.39 -4.15
CA VAL A 84 9.55 3.55 -4.80
C VAL A 84 8.68 2.91 -3.71
N PRO A 85 7.37 3.25 -3.64
CA PRO A 85 6.51 2.74 -2.58
C PRO A 85 6.22 1.25 -2.80
N SER A 86 5.92 0.53 -1.71
CA SER A 86 5.31 -0.79 -1.79
C SER A 86 3.83 -0.63 -2.11
N CYS A 87 3.34 -1.37 -3.10
CA CYS A 87 1.93 -1.38 -3.48
C CYS A 87 1.36 -2.78 -3.31
N GLU A 88 0.20 -2.87 -2.68
CA GLU A 88 -0.53 -4.10 -2.46
C GLU A 88 -1.86 -4.00 -3.22
N VAL A 89 -1.92 -4.65 -4.37
CA VAL A 89 -3.14 -4.78 -5.18
C VAL A 89 -3.45 -6.27 -5.31
N PRO A 90 -4.62 -6.74 -4.88
CA PRO A 90 -4.97 -8.15 -5.00
C PRO A 90 -5.09 -8.51 -6.49
N ASN A 91 -4.64 -9.72 -6.85
CA ASN A 91 -4.74 -10.21 -8.23
C ASN A 91 -6.20 -10.28 -8.72
N SER A 92 -7.14 -10.53 -7.81
CA SER A 92 -8.56 -10.62 -8.12
C SER A 92 -9.47 -10.26 -6.96
N VAL A 93 -10.67 -9.79 -7.28
CA VAL A 93 -11.77 -9.50 -6.34
C VAL A 93 -13.11 -9.87 -6.96
N PHE A 94 -14.11 -10.24 -6.17
CA PHE A 94 -15.45 -10.56 -6.66
C PHE A 94 -16.31 -9.30 -6.84
N VAL A 95 -17.23 -9.32 -7.83
CA VAL A 95 -18.29 -8.32 -7.94
C VAL A 95 -19.13 -8.29 -6.66
N GLY A 96 -19.46 -7.09 -6.20
CA GLY A 96 -20.17 -6.83 -4.94
C GLY A 96 -19.30 -6.98 -3.68
N GLY A 97 -18.03 -7.39 -3.82
CA GLY A 97 -17.09 -7.49 -2.72
C GLY A 97 -16.48 -6.15 -2.29
N GLY A 98 -15.66 -6.19 -1.25
CA GLY A 98 -14.81 -5.09 -0.81
C GLY A 98 -13.42 -5.15 -1.47
N LEU A 99 -12.82 -3.98 -1.67
CA LEU A 99 -11.47 -3.82 -2.22
C LEU A 99 -10.70 -2.79 -1.40
N ASP A 100 -9.56 -3.21 -0.86
CA ASP A 100 -8.59 -2.34 -0.22
C ASP A 100 -7.26 -2.42 -0.98
N LEU A 101 -6.75 -1.28 -1.42
CA LEU A 101 -5.42 -1.15 -2.01
C LEU A 101 -4.53 -0.34 -1.06
N LEU A 102 -3.32 -0.82 -0.80
CA LEU A 102 -2.38 -0.17 0.11
C LEU A 102 -1.13 0.29 -0.64
N CYS A 103 -0.66 1.49 -0.31
CA CYS A 103 0.56 2.07 -0.83
C CYS A 103 1.38 2.68 0.30
N LYS A 104 2.66 2.33 0.41
CA LYS A 104 3.49 2.78 1.52
C LYS A 104 4.95 3.01 1.15
N ASP A 105 5.44 4.19 1.50
CA ASP A 105 6.86 4.55 1.56
C ASP A 105 7.24 4.82 3.02
N LYS A 106 8.04 3.93 3.60
CA LYS A 106 8.49 4.04 5.01
C LYS A 106 9.74 4.90 5.19
N LEU A 107 10.42 5.25 4.10
CA LEU A 107 11.74 5.89 4.13
C LEU A 107 11.70 7.38 3.83
N SER A 108 10.63 7.86 3.19
CA SER A 108 10.41 9.29 2.91
C SER A 108 10.38 10.13 4.19
N VAL A 109 11.09 11.27 4.15
CA VAL A 109 11.11 12.28 5.21
C VAL A 109 11.04 13.67 4.58
N PRO A 110 9.98 14.46 4.81
CA PRO A 110 8.81 14.17 5.63
C PRO A 110 7.98 12.98 5.09
N PRO A 111 7.03 12.45 5.89
CA PRO A 111 6.13 11.40 5.43
C PRO A 111 5.49 11.75 4.09
N ALA A 112 5.49 10.80 3.15
CA ALA A 112 4.93 11.01 1.83
C ALA A 112 3.40 11.07 1.87
N THR A 113 2.85 11.78 0.89
CA THR A 113 1.45 11.69 0.47
C THR A 113 1.34 10.81 -0.76
N TYR A 114 0.16 10.27 -1.00
CA TYR A 114 -0.07 9.22 -1.98
C TYR A 114 -1.17 9.55 -2.96
N ARG A 115 -0.98 9.15 -4.21
CA ARG A 115 -1.96 9.29 -5.30
C ARG A 115 -2.10 7.99 -6.04
N TRP A 116 -3.35 7.52 -6.14
CA TRP A 116 -3.67 6.31 -6.90
C TRP A 116 -4.00 6.63 -8.35
N PHE A 117 -3.62 5.72 -9.23
CA PHE A 117 -3.92 5.76 -10.64
C PHE A 117 -4.45 4.41 -11.08
N LYS A 118 -5.41 4.46 -12.00
CA LYS A 118 -5.95 3.29 -12.68
C LYS A 118 -5.86 3.53 -14.18
N ASP A 119 -5.24 2.60 -14.90
CA ASP A 119 -5.04 2.68 -16.36
C ASP A 119 -4.43 4.04 -16.76
N ASN A 120 -3.43 4.46 -15.99
CA ASN A 120 -2.71 5.74 -16.09
C ASN A 120 -3.53 7.01 -15.80
N LYS A 121 -4.79 6.90 -15.39
CA LYS A 121 -5.63 8.03 -14.98
C LYS A 121 -5.62 8.17 -13.46
N ALA A 122 -5.40 9.39 -12.97
CA ALA A 122 -5.43 9.66 -11.55
C ALA A 122 -6.85 9.44 -11.01
N LEU A 123 -6.95 8.70 -9.90
CA LEU A 123 -8.19 8.54 -9.18
C LEU A 123 -8.34 9.70 -8.20
N VAL A 124 -9.51 10.33 -8.24
CA VAL A 124 -9.90 11.40 -7.32
C VAL A 124 -11.18 10.94 -6.66
N ALA A 125 -11.22 10.97 -5.33
CA ALA A 125 -12.43 10.70 -4.57
C ALA A 125 -13.21 12.01 -4.37
N ASN A 126 -14.52 11.95 -4.58
CA ASN A 126 -15.48 13.02 -4.32
C ASN A 126 -16.77 12.43 -3.73
N ALA A 127 -17.80 13.25 -3.52
CA ALA A 127 -19.06 12.81 -2.90
C ALA A 127 -19.80 11.72 -3.72
N ASP A 128 -19.57 11.67 -5.04
CA ASP A 128 -20.28 10.78 -5.96
C ASP A 128 -19.47 9.52 -6.32
N THR A 129 -18.19 9.45 -5.93
CA THR A 129 -17.36 8.27 -6.21
C THR A 129 -17.64 7.14 -5.22
N PRO A 130 -17.76 5.88 -5.68
CA PRO A 130 -18.04 4.73 -4.82
C PRO A 130 -16.78 4.20 -4.11
N TYR A 131 -15.78 5.05 -3.88
CA TYR A 131 -14.52 4.70 -3.21
C TYR A 131 -13.99 5.90 -2.42
N SER A 132 -13.16 5.61 -1.41
CA SER A 132 -12.44 6.61 -0.63
C SER A 132 -10.93 6.48 -0.85
N ILE A 133 -10.21 7.59 -0.69
CA ILE A 133 -8.74 7.63 -0.75
C ILE A 133 -8.23 8.40 0.46
N ASP A 134 -7.46 7.74 1.32
CA ASP A 134 -6.65 8.40 2.36
C ASP A 134 -5.28 8.71 1.79
N THR A 135 -5.07 9.97 1.39
CA THR A 135 -3.82 10.42 0.76
C THR A 135 -2.64 10.43 1.72
N ASN A 136 -2.85 10.39 3.04
CA ASN A 136 -1.76 10.38 4.02
C ASN A 136 -1.34 8.95 4.38
N LYS A 137 -2.28 8.00 4.34
CA LYS A 137 -2.00 6.58 4.61
C LYS A 137 -1.76 5.75 3.34
N GLY A 138 -2.12 6.28 2.17
CA GLY A 138 -1.98 5.60 0.89
C GLY A 138 -3.02 4.51 0.66
N THR A 139 -4.15 4.55 1.37
CA THR A 139 -5.20 3.55 1.26
C THR A 139 -6.27 4.00 0.28
N LEU A 140 -6.62 3.15 -0.69
CA LEU A 140 -7.83 3.28 -1.50
C LEU A 140 -8.80 2.18 -1.09
N GLN A 141 -10.03 2.55 -0.73
CA GLN A 141 -11.04 1.60 -0.26
C GLN A 141 -12.33 1.70 -1.05
N LYS A 142 -12.92 0.55 -1.35
CA LYS A 142 -14.24 0.42 -1.97
C LYS A 142 -15.00 -0.70 -1.28
N PHE A 143 -16.04 -0.34 -0.53
CA PHE A 143 -16.79 -1.31 0.28
C PHE A 143 -17.96 -1.90 -0.49
N ASN A 144 -18.01 -3.24 -0.57
CA ASN A 144 -19.14 -4.05 -1.05
C ASN A 144 -19.84 -3.55 -2.33
N SER A 145 -19.07 -2.96 -3.24
CA SER A 145 -19.60 -2.26 -4.42
C SER A 145 -18.67 -2.40 -5.63
N VAL A 146 -17.71 -3.32 -5.56
CA VAL A 146 -16.84 -3.66 -6.68
C VAL A 146 -17.70 -4.12 -7.86
N SER A 147 -17.35 -3.64 -9.04
CA SER A 147 -18.04 -3.90 -10.31
C SER A 147 -17.00 -4.26 -11.37
N LYS A 148 -17.45 -4.84 -12.50
CA LYS A 148 -16.56 -5.17 -13.62
C LYS A 148 -15.68 -4.00 -14.07
N THR A 149 -16.23 -2.79 -14.02
CA THR A 149 -15.51 -1.60 -14.48
C THR A 149 -14.35 -1.26 -13.55
N ASP A 150 -14.23 -1.84 -12.36
CA ASP A 150 -13.08 -1.64 -11.46
C ASP A 150 -11.85 -2.48 -11.86
N ALA A 151 -11.96 -3.44 -12.78
CA ALA A 151 -10.79 -4.12 -13.32
C ALA A 151 -9.85 -3.12 -14.03
N GLY A 152 -8.54 -3.34 -13.94
CA GLY A 152 -7.54 -2.46 -14.57
C GLY A 152 -6.16 -2.58 -13.95
N MET A 153 -5.22 -1.77 -14.46
CA MET A 153 -3.86 -1.65 -13.95
C MET A 153 -3.79 -0.53 -12.92
N TYR A 154 -3.50 -0.88 -11.67
CA TYR A 154 -3.40 0.07 -10.57
C TYR A 154 -1.95 0.36 -10.23
N ARG A 155 -1.62 1.64 -10.06
CA ARG A 155 -0.34 2.09 -9.50
C ARG A 155 -0.57 3.20 -8.50
N CYS A 156 0.35 3.35 -7.57
CA CYS A 156 0.37 4.47 -6.65
C CYS A 156 1.69 5.23 -6.79
N GLU A 157 1.60 6.53 -6.59
CA GLU A 157 2.70 7.48 -6.52
C GLU A 157 2.84 8.00 -5.09
N SER A 158 4.06 7.97 -4.55
CA SER A 158 4.48 8.63 -3.32
C SER A 158 5.16 9.96 -3.64
N SER A 159 4.82 11.00 -2.88
CA SER A 159 5.36 12.34 -3.04
C SER A 159 5.56 13.05 -1.71
N ASN A 160 6.66 13.79 -1.56
CA ASN A 160 6.87 14.74 -0.47
C ASN A 160 7.43 16.05 -1.05
N ASN A 161 7.78 17.01 -0.19
CA ASN A 161 8.32 18.30 -0.61
C ASN A 161 9.81 18.27 -1.01
N VAL A 162 10.40 17.09 -1.24
CA VAL A 162 11.82 16.90 -1.54
C VAL A 162 11.98 15.99 -2.75
N GLY A 163 12.75 16.42 -3.75
CA GLY A 163 12.99 15.64 -4.94
C GLY A 163 11.73 15.38 -5.78
N ALA A 164 11.81 14.35 -6.64
CA ALA A 164 10.71 13.98 -7.53
C ALA A 164 9.85 12.84 -6.94
N PRO A 165 8.54 12.80 -7.22
CA PRO A 165 7.68 11.70 -6.85
C PRO A 165 8.18 10.36 -7.40
N LYS A 166 7.83 9.27 -6.72
CA LYS A 166 8.15 7.89 -7.14
C LYS A 166 6.88 7.07 -7.23
N SER A 167 6.81 6.20 -8.23
CA SER A 167 5.67 5.31 -8.44
C SER A 167 6.08 3.85 -8.30
N CYS A 168 5.20 3.03 -7.73
CA CYS A 168 5.35 1.58 -7.79
C CYS A 168 5.02 1.04 -9.18
N VAL A 169 5.43 -0.20 -9.44
CA VAL A 169 5.03 -0.92 -10.66
C VAL A 169 3.53 -1.13 -10.66
N ALA A 170 2.89 -0.92 -11.81
CA ALA A 170 1.47 -1.14 -11.96
C ALA A 170 1.12 -2.62 -11.81
N GLN A 171 0.07 -2.93 -11.04
CA GLN A 171 -0.40 -4.27 -10.75
C GLN A 171 -1.82 -4.47 -11.32
N GLN A 172 -2.07 -5.64 -11.90
CA GLN A 172 -3.36 -5.96 -12.51
C GLN A 172 -4.37 -6.39 -11.44
N LEU A 173 -5.49 -5.68 -11.37
CA LEU A 173 -6.68 -6.13 -10.65
C LEU A 173 -7.64 -6.80 -11.64
N LYS A 174 -8.04 -8.05 -11.36
CA LYS A 174 -9.12 -8.74 -12.08
C LYS A 174 -10.41 -8.69 -11.26
N VAL A 175 -11.55 -8.51 -11.93
CA VAL A 175 -12.85 -8.60 -11.27
C VAL A 175 -13.54 -9.88 -11.72
N ILE A 176 -13.84 -10.75 -10.76
CA ILE A 176 -14.45 -12.06 -10.98
C ILE A 176 -15.96 -11.94 -10.76
N GLU A 177 -16.73 -12.42 -11.73
CA GLU A 177 -18.16 -12.62 -11.57
C GLU A 177 -18.46 -14.08 -11.27
N CYS A 178 -19.16 -14.31 -10.17
CA CYS A 178 -19.80 -15.59 -9.91
C CYS A 178 -21.02 -15.73 -10.83
N LYS A 179 -20.85 -16.36 -11.99
CA LYS A 179 -21.99 -16.75 -12.83
C LYS A 179 -22.58 -18.05 -12.29
N CYS A 180 -23.74 -17.96 -11.66
CA CYS A 180 -24.61 -19.12 -11.53
C CYS A 180 -25.30 -19.29 -12.89
N PHE A 181 -24.98 -20.35 -13.63
CA PHE A 181 -25.77 -20.72 -14.80
C PHE A 181 -27.10 -21.27 -14.26
N LEU A 182 -28.10 -20.40 -14.11
CA LEU A 182 -29.48 -20.86 -14.06
C LEU A 182 -29.68 -21.62 -15.37
N SER A 183 -29.77 -22.94 -15.30
CA SER A 183 -30.21 -23.74 -16.42
C SER A 183 -31.59 -23.23 -16.81
N GLN A 184 -31.63 -22.31 -17.77
CA GLN A 184 -32.82 -21.94 -18.50
C GLN A 184 -33.11 -23.10 -19.45
N LEU A 185 -33.42 -24.26 -18.86
CA LEU A 185 -33.91 -25.44 -19.53
C LEU A 185 -35.24 -25.77 -18.87
N PHE A 186 -36.27 -25.13 -19.41
CA PHE A 186 -37.59 -25.71 -19.64
C PHE A 186 -38.24 -26.50 -18.50
N GLY A 187 -39.26 -25.87 -17.93
CA GLY A 187 -40.54 -26.53 -17.71
C GLY A 187 -40.82 -26.90 -16.25
N VAL A 188 -41.88 -26.29 -15.71
CA VAL A 188 -42.63 -26.84 -14.59
C VAL A 188 -43.11 -28.25 -15.00
N TYR A 189 -42.45 -29.29 -14.50
CA TYR A 189 -42.94 -30.67 -14.66
C TYR A 189 -43.33 -31.21 -13.29
N THR A 190 -44.63 -31.44 -13.13
CA THR A 190 -45.20 -32.18 -12.01
C THR A 190 -44.57 -33.58 -11.94
N SER A 191 -44.45 -34.10 -10.72
CA SER A 191 -43.55 -35.17 -10.27
C SER A 191 -43.57 -36.51 -11.01
N HIS A 192 -44.43 -36.72 -12.00
CA HIS A 192 -44.56 -37.97 -12.74
C HIS A 192 -43.93 -37.97 -14.14
N SER A 193 -43.64 -36.81 -14.74
CA SER A 193 -43.10 -36.73 -16.13
C SER A 193 -41.57 -36.88 -16.20
N ILE A 194 -40.87 -36.75 -15.07
CA ILE A 194 -39.40 -36.75 -14.96
C ILE A 194 -38.77 -38.08 -15.43
N HIS A 195 -39.46 -39.20 -15.22
CA HIS A 195 -38.86 -40.53 -15.39
C HIS A 195 -38.70 -40.95 -16.87
N GLN A 196 -39.54 -40.42 -17.78
CA GLN A 196 -39.51 -40.82 -19.19
C GLN A 196 -38.60 -39.93 -20.05
N THR A 197 -38.47 -38.65 -19.72
CA THR A 197 -37.65 -37.70 -20.50
C THR A 197 -36.17 -37.88 -20.21
N LEU A 198 -35.78 -38.12 -18.95
CA LEU A 198 -34.37 -38.38 -18.58
C LEU A 198 -33.84 -39.64 -19.28
N ARG A 199 -34.62 -40.74 -19.33
CA ARG A 199 -34.22 -41.97 -20.05
C ARG A 199 -33.95 -41.75 -21.54
N LYS A 200 -34.67 -40.84 -22.19
CA LYS A 200 -34.43 -40.51 -23.61
C LYS A 200 -33.20 -39.63 -23.82
N ILE A 201 -32.86 -38.78 -22.85
CA ILE A 201 -31.70 -37.89 -22.93
C ILE A 201 -30.38 -38.67 -22.74
N PHE A 202 -30.37 -39.67 -21.85
CA PHE A 202 -29.18 -40.51 -21.58
C PHE A 202 -28.79 -41.47 -22.72
N SER A 203 -29.59 -41.61 -23.79
CA SER A 203 -29.22 -42.46 -24.94
C SER A 203 -28.55 -41.70 -26.08
N SER A 204 -28.45 -40.37 -26.01
CA SER A 204 -27.80 -39.57 -27.07
C SER A 204 -26.42 -39.12 -26.63
N SER A 205 -25.41 -39.43 -27.44
CA SER A 205 -23.97 -39.25 -27.23
C SER A 205 -23.48 -37.79 -27.24
N LEU A 206 -24.30 -36.84 -26.76
CA LEU A 206 -24.10 -35.41 -26.99
C LEU A 206 -23.67 -34.57 -25.78
N PHE A 207 -23.33 -35.19 -24.65
CA PHE A 207 -22.67 -34.46 -23.56
C PHE A 207 -21.18 -34.80 -23.50
N ARG A 208 -20.40 -33.98 -24.20
CA ARG A 208 -19.00 -33.75 -23.83
C ARG A 208 -18.98 -33.28 -22.37
N SER A 209 -18.20 -33.98 -21.56
CA SER A 209 -17.79 -33.63 -20.21
C SER A 209 -17.83 -32.12 -19.94
N PHE A 210 -18.79 -31.68 -19.13
CA PHE A 210 -18.62 -30.44 -18.40
C PHE A 210 -17.56 -30.72 -17.35
N GLU A 211 -16.34 -30.30 -17.66
CA GLU A 211 -15.25 -30.22 -16.72
C GLU A 211 -15.76 -29.40 -15.53
N TYR A 212 -15.73 -30.03 -14.35
CA TYR A 212 -16.15 -29.43 -13.10
C TYR A 212 -15.06 -28.43 -12.71
N ASP A 213 -14.95 -27.33 -13.46
CA ASP A 213 -14.20 -26.17 -13.03
C ASP A 213 -14.96 -25.64 -11.81
N SER A 214 -14.49 -26.08 -10.65
CA SER A 214 -14.96 -25.68 -9.33
C SER A 214 -15.16 -24.17 -9.33
N ALA A 215 -16.40 -23.73 -9.49
CA ALA A 215 -16.76 -22.34 -9.32
C ALA A 215 -16.35 -21.98 -7.88
N PRO A 216 -15.40 -21.07 -7.66
CA PRO A 216 -14.93 -20.74 -6.31
C PRO A 216 -16.00 -20.07 -5.44
N CYS A 217 -17.21 -19.89 -6.00
CA CYS A 217 -18.35 -19.21 -5.42
C CYS A 217 -19.42 -20.15 -4.83
N CYS A 218 -19.29 -21.47 -4.96
CA CYS A 218 -20.26 -22.40 -4.41
C CYS A 218 -19.82 -22.86 -3.01
N SER A 219 -20.52 -22.40 -1.96
CA SER A 219 -20.43 -23.04 -0.65
C SER A 219 -21.03 -24.45 -0.77
N GLN A 220 -20.21 -25.49 -0.61
CA GLN A 220 -20.72 -26.85 -0.54
C GLN A 220 -21.19 -27.13 0.89
N THR A 221 -22.50 -27.22 1.08
CA THR A 221 -23.07 -27.71 2.34
C THR A 221 -23.47 -29.16 2.13
N THR A 222 -22.85 -30.08 2.89
CA THR A 222 -23.24 -31.49 2.92
C THR A 222 -24.27 -31.68 4.03
N LYS A 223 -25.51 -32.02 3.67
CA LYS A 223 -26.50 -32.58 4.62
C LYS A 223 -26.59 -34.09 4.40
N THR A 224 -26.32 -34.85 5.45
CA THR A 224 -26.50 -36.30 5.48
C THR A 224 -27.81 -36.62 6.19
N THR A 225 -28.75 -37.20 5.46
CA THR A 225 -29.95 -37.84 6.01
C THR A 225 -30.16 -39.14 5.22
N ASN A 226 -30.31 -40.28 5.91
CA ASN A 226 -30.58 -41.60 5.33
C ASN A 226 -29.64 -42.04 4.19
N ASN A 227 -28.33 -42.18 4.46
CA ASN A 227 -27.33 -42.71 3.51
C ASN A 227 -27.22 -41.99 2.15
N GLN A 228 -27.79 -40.79 2.02
CA GLN A 228 -27.70 -39.94 0.83
C GLN A 228 -26.79 -38.73 1.11
N LYS A 229 -25.80 -38.49 0.24
CA LYS A 229 -25.01 -37.26 0.24
C LYS A 229 -25.71 -36.24 -0.66
N MET A 230 -26.37 -35.24 -0.06
CA MET A 230 -26.88 -34.08 -0.79
C MET A 230 -25.81 -32.99 -0.86
N PHE A 231 -25.51 -32.51 -2.07
CA PHE A 231 -24.69 -31.34 -2.31
C PHE A 231 -25.60 -30.15 -2.55
N SER A 232 -25.58 -29.15 -1.68
CA SER A 232 -26.21 -27.85 -1.95
C SER A 232 -25.15 -26.84 -2.34
N SER A 233 -25.31 -26.18 -3.49
CA SER A 233 -24.59 -24.96 -3.84
C SER A 233 -25.52 -23.77 -3.65
N SER A 234 -25.20 -22.90 -2.69
CA SER A 234 -25.93 -21.65 -2.48
C SER A 234 -25.25 -20.54 -3.28
N CYS A 235 -26.00 -19.83 -4.12
CA CYS A 235 -25.61 -18.52 -4.65
C CYS A 235 -26.60 -17.49 -4.11
N ASP A 236 -26.15 -16.27 -3.82
CA ASP A 236 -26.89 -15.21 -3.10
C ASP A 236 -28.19 -14.68 -3.75
N LYS A 237 -28.74 -15.38 -4.75
CA LYS A 237 -30.10 -15.14 -5.28
C LYS A 237 -30.92 -16.43 -5.54
N GLY A 238 -30.68 -17.48 -4.76
CA GLY A 238 -31.50 -18.69 -4.76
C GLY A 238 -30.65 -19.94 -4.57
N ALA A 239 -31.01 -20.76 -3.58
CA ALA A 239 -30.40 -22.06 -3.38
C ALA A 239 -30.88 -23.03 -4.47
N LEU A 240 -29.95 -23.61 -5.24
CA LEU A 240 -30.22 -24.74 -6.12
C LEU A 240 -29.72 -26.02 -5.43
N TYR A 241 -30.59 -27.02 -5.38
CA TYR A 241 -30.27 -28.35 -4.87
C TYR A 241 -29.97 -29.27 -6.05
N THR A 242 -28.78 -29.86 -6.08
CA THR A 242 -28.46 -30.95 -7.01
C THR A 242 -28.47 -32.25 -6.21
N ILE A 243 -29.45 -33.12 -6.47
CA ILE A 243 -29.52 -34.44 -5.87
C ILE A 243 -28.78 -35.41 -6.80
N CYS A 244 -27.59 -35.86 -6.40
CA CYS A 244 -26.88 -36.96 -7.07
C CYS A 244 -27.20 -38.27 -6.36
N TRP A 245 -27.60 -39.29 -7.13
CA TRP A 245 -27.79 -40.67 -6.64
C TRP A 245 -26.54 -41.49 -7.00
N THR A 246 -26.09 -42.35 -6.09
CA THR A 246 -25.11 -43.43 -6.37
C THR A 246 -25.81 -44.66 -6.89
#